data_AF-A0A0M1LD91-F1
#
_entry.id   AF-A0A0M1LD91-F1
#
_cell.length_a   1.000
_cell.length_b   1.000
_cell.length_c   1.000
_cell.angle_alpha   90.00
_cell.angle_beta   90.00
_cell.angle_gamma   90.00
#
_symmetry.space_group_name_H-M   'P 1'
#
loop_
_entity.id
_entity.type
_entity.pdbx_description
1 polymer ?
#
loop_
_entity_poly.entity_id
_entity_poly.type
_entity_poly.pdbx_seq_one_letter_code
_entity_poly.pdbx_strand_id
1 'polypeptide(L)'
;MTTEKATIIAAVIAAIASIVSSAFTLHSIRVTKKGNEENIESNKEISNKVQEAENIRIEAQIDANITWNARVEWIQNVRRITAEFITACYKFIHSDAENQNEQNRNLELIQEKKSLLILYFGPDGTGENKAKDICDTMTNKAKNEMIVTLINKLFEQLKLYFSEKKAYDRSREELAQCSACENTEHERIYDCVKYQYEGVDINFTESDCKQLQEENQKKQKISMENIKALFDNINLLTEAMRIYLKIEWNCTKSRRS
;
A
#
# COMPACT_ATOMS: atom_id res chain seq x y z
N MET A 1 -70.84 65.26 62.38
CA MET A 1 -71.26 63.93 61.87
C MET A 1 -70.48 63.53 60.59
N THR A 2 -69.17 63.80 60.53
CA THR A 2 -68.35 63.69 59.30
C THR A 2 -67.06 62.86 59.48
N THR A 3 -66.56 62.70 60.70
CA THR A 3 -65.29 62.00 61.01
C THR A 3 -65.45 60.48 61.09
N GLU A 4 -66.52 59.97 61.72
CA GLU A 4 -66.72 58.52 61.93
C GLU A 4 -66.94 57.75 60.62
N LYS A 5 -67.66 58.34 59.67
CA LYS A 5 -67.84 57.78 58.32
C LYS A 5 -66.52 57.75 57.53
N ALA A 6 -65.66 58.76 57.69
CA ALA A 6 -64.36 58.81 57.02
C ALA A 6 -63.41 57.73 57.55
N THR A 7 -63.42 57.45 58.86
CA THR A 7 -62.62 56.39 59.48
C THR A 7 -63.05 54.99 59.03
N ILE A 8 -64.36 54.75 58.92
CA ILE A 8 -64.91 53.47 58.41
C ILE A 8 -64.54 53.27 56.94
N ILE A 9 -64.65 54.31 56.11
CA ILE A 9 -64.26 54.24 54.70
C ILE A 9 -62.75 54.00 54.56
N ALA A 10 -61.91 54.66 55.34
CA ALA A 10 -60.46 54.45 55.33
C ALA A 10 -60.06 53.03 55.78
N ALA A 11 -60.72 52.48 56.80
CA ALA A 11 -60.50 51.11 57.26
C ALA A 11 -60.92 50.07 56.22
N VAL A 12 -62.03 50.30 55.50
CA VAL A 12 -62.47 49.43 54.40
C VAL A 12 -61.49 49.50 53.22
N ILE A 13 -61.01 50.69 52.85
CA ILE A 13 -60.01 50.85 51.79
C ILE A 13 -58.69 50.17 52.17
N ALA A 14 -58.23 50.29 53.42
CA ALA A 14 -57.03 49.62 53.91
C ALA A 14 -57.18 48.09 53.92
N ALA A 15 -58.35 47.57 54.30
CA ALA A 15 -58.66 46.14 54.25
C ALA A 15 -58.68 45.60 52.82
N ILE A 16 -59.29 46.34 51.87
CA ILE A 16 -59.29 45.98 50.45
C ILE A 16 -57.86 46.03 49.88
N ALA A 17 -57.08 47.06 50.20
CA ALA A 17 -55.68 47.18 49.76
C ALA A 17 -54.80 46.04 50.31
N SER A 18 -55.05 45.59 51.55
CA SER A 18 -54.39 44.43 52.16
C SER A 18 -54.73 43.11 51.47
N ILE A 19 -56.01 42.88 51.14
CA ILE A 19 -56.47 41.68 50.41
C ILE A 19 -55.91 41.66 48.98
N VAL A 20 -55.92 42.80 48.30
CA VAL A 20 -55.34 42.93 46.96
C VAL A 20 -53.84 42.69 47.00
N SER A 21 -53.12 43.29 47.94
CA SER A 21 -51.66 43.09 48.09
C SER A 21 -51.31 41.62 48.35
N SER A 22 -52.02 40.95 49.26
CA SER A 22 -51.79 39.53 49.56
C SER A 22 -52.14 38.61 48.39
N ALA A 23 -53.18 38.93 47.59
CA ALA A 23 -53.49 38.23 46.35
C ALA A 23 -52.37 38.39 45.30
N PHE A 24 -51.81 39.60 45.15
CA PHE A 24 -50.65 39.85 44.28
C PHE A 24 -49.41 39.07 44.73
N THR A 25 -49.12 38.99 46.03
CA THR A 25 -47.99 38.21 46.56
C THR A 25 -48.16 36.71 46.34
N LEU A 26 -49.38 36.17 46.51
CA LEU A 26 -49.67 34.76 46.21
C LEU A 26 -49.56 34.46 44.71
N HIS A 27 -50.01 35.39 43.86
CA HIS A 27 -49.87 35.27 42.42
C HIS A 27 -48.39 35.29 42.01
N SER A 28 -47.59 36.21 42.56
CA SER A 28 -46.15 36.29 42.27
C SER A 28 -45.42 35.01 42.70
N ILE A 29 -45.66 34.49 43.91
CA ILE A 29 -45.04 33.24 44.39
C ILE A 29 -45.39 32.06 43.47
N ARG A 30 -46.64 31.95 43.01
CA ARG A 30 -47.04 30.89 42.08
C ARG A 30 -46.37 31.02 40.72
N VAL A 31 -46.30 32.24 40.17
CA VAL A 31 -45.63 32.52 38.90
C VAL A 31 -44.13 32.23 39.01
N THR A 32 -43.48 32.64 40.11
CA THR A 32 -42.06 32.36 40.36
C THR A 32 -41.80 30.87 40.52
N LYS A 33 -42.64 30.13 41.26
CA LYS A 33 -42.48 28.68 41.42
C LYS A 33 -42.62 27.94 40.08
N LYS A 34 -43.66 28.28 39.31
CA LYS A 34 -43.89 27.70 37.98
C LYS A 34 -42.73 28.02 37.03
N GLY A 35 -42.27 29.27 37.00
CA GLY A 35 -41.12 29.67 36.19
C GLY A 35 -39.82 28.97 36.61
N ASN A 36 -39.63 28.69 37.90
CA ASN A 36 -38.45 27.96 38.37
C ASN A 36 -38.49 26.47 37.99
N GLU A 37 -39.68 25.84 38.04
CA GLU A 37 -39.89 24.46 37.57
C GLU A 37 -39.65 24.35 36.06
N GLU A 38 -40.22 25.26 35.26
CA GLU A 38 -40.00 25.34 33.81
C GLU A 38 -38.51 25.57 33.47
N ASN A 39 -37.80 26.38 34.25
CA ASN A 39 -36.37 26.65 34.06
C ASN A 39 -35.50 25.43 34.43
N ILE A 40 -35.83 24.71 35.50
CA ILE A 40 -35.14 23.44 35.87
C ILE A 40 -35.35 22.38 34.77
N GLU A 41 -36.57 22.24 34.27
CA GLU A 41 -36.89 21.30 33.19
C GLU A 41 -36.15 21.67 31.90
N SER A 42 -36.18 22.95 31.51
CA SER A 42 -35.44 23.45 30.36
C SER A 42 -33.93 23.24 30.49
N ASN A 43 -33.33 23.53 31.65
CA ASN A 43 -31.91 23.30 31.90
C ASN A 43 -31.55 21.81 31.85
N LYS A 44 -32.44 20.93 32.33
CA LYS A 44 -32.25 19.48 32.23
C LYS A 44 -32.31 19.01 30.77
N GLU A 45 -33.26 19.53 29.98
CA GLU A 45 -33.36 19.22 28.55
C GLU A 45 -32.13 19.72 27.78
N ILE A 46 -31.65 20.94 28.04
CA ILE A 46 -30.44 21.49 27.45
C ILE A 46 -29.23 20.62 27.82
N SER A 47 -29.07 20.27 29.10
CA SER A 47 -27.98 19.40 29.56
C SER A 47 -27.99 18.05 28.85
N ASN A 48 -29.15 17.42 28.72
CA ASN A 48 -29.30 16.15 27.99
C ASN A 48 -28.93 16.30 26.51
N LYS A 49 -29.38 17.36 25.84
CA LYS A 49 -29.05 17.62 24.42
C LYS A 49 -27.56 17.90 24.23
N VAL A 50 -26.93 18.61 25.15
CA VAL A 50 -25.48 18.86 25.15
C VAL A 50 -24.72 17.55 25.33
N GLN A 51 -25.10 16.74 26.32
CA GLN A 51 -24.47 15.44 26.57
C GLN A 51 -24.60 14.50 25.36
N GLU A 52 -25.77 14.46 24.73
CA GLU A 52 -25.99 13.64 23.53
C GLU A 52 -25.12 14.10 22.36
N ALA A 53 -25.04 15.42 22.13
CA ALA A 53 -24.17 15.98 21.09
C ALA A 53 -22.68 15.71 21.38
N GLU A 54 -22.27 15.74 22.66
CA GLU A 54 -20.91 15.38 23.08
C GLU A 54 -20.61 13.90 22.86
N ASN A 55 -21.55 13.00 23.21
CA ASN A 55 -21.41 11.57 22.99
C ASN A 55 -21.23 11.25 21.49
N ILE A 56 -22.09 11.80 20.63
CA ILE A 56 -21.99 11.65 19.17
C ILE A 56 -20.62 12.14 18.66
N ARG A 57 -20.14 13.28 19.18
CA ARG A 57 -18.83 13.83 18.79
C ARG A 57 -17.68 12.93 19.24
N ILE A 58 -17.74 12.37 20.44
CA ILE A 58 -16.75 11.45 20.98
C ILE A 58 -16.72 10.16 20.15
N GLU A 59 -17.88 9.57 19.86
CA GLU A 59 -18.00 8.36 19.03
C GLU A 59 -17.40 8.60 17.63
N ALA A 60 -17.76 9.70 16.97
CA ALA A 60 -17.19 10.06 15.67
C ALA A 60 -15.67 10.26 15.72
N GLN A 61 -15.13 10.80 16.81
CA GLN A 61 -13.69 10.93 17.01
C GLN A 61 -13.01 9.57 17.24
N ILE A 62 -13.63 8.69 18.03
CA ILE A 62 -13.13 7.35 18.29
C ILE A 62 -13.09 6.54 16.98
N ASP A 63 -14.18 6.53 16.22
CA ASP A 63 -14.28 5.81 14.95
C ASP A 63 -13.27 6.31 13.91
N ALA A 64 -13.14 7.64 13.78
CA ALA A 64 -12.14 8.24 12.90
C ALA A 64 -10.70 7.88 13.34
N ASN A 65 -10.44 7.82 14.65
CA ASN A 65 -9.14 7.44 15.18
C ASN A 65 -8.83 5.95 14.97
N ILE A 66 -9.82 5.07 15.15
CA ILE A 66 -9.70 3.63 14.89
C ILE A 66 -9.39 3.40 13.41
N THR A 67 -10.15 4.01 12.51
CA THR A 67 -9.96 3.88 11.06
C THR A 67 -8.60 4.40 10.62
N TRP A 68 -8.17 5.55 11.16
CA TRP A 68 -6.85 6.12 10.88
C TRP A 68 -5.73 5.19 11.35
N ASN A 69 -5.81 4.66 12.58
CA ASN A 69 -4.81 3.73 13.12
C ASN A 69 -4.73 2.44 12.28
N ALA A 70 -5.88 1.85 11.92
CA ALA A 70 -5.93 0.67 11.06
C ALA A 70 -5.28 0.94 9.69
N ARG A 71 -5.52 2.11 9.09
CA ARG A 71 -4.90 2.47 7.81
C ARG A 71 -3.39 2.67 7.93
N VAL A 72 -2.92 3.33 8.99
CA VAL A 72 -1.48 3.49 9.25
C VAL A 72 -0.81 2.13 9.46
N GLU A 73 -1.40 1.26 10.26
CA GLU A 73 -0.89 -0.10 10.49
C GLU A 73 -0.83 -0.90 9.19
N TRP A 74 -1.88 -0.85 8.38
CA TRP A 74 -1.91 -1.47 7.06
C TRP A 74 -0.76 -0.96 6.17
N ILE A 75 -0.54 0.36 6.10
CA ILE A 75 0.57 0.96 5.32
C ILE A 75 1.93 0.44 5.81
N GLN A 76 2.15 0.36 7.13
CA GLN A 76 3.42 -0.12 7.69
C GLN A 76 3.65 -1.60 7.39
N ASN A 77 2.60 -2.42 7.49
CA ASN A 77 2.67 -3.83 7.16
C ASN A 77 2.97 -4.06 5.68
N VAL A 78 2.32 -3.34 4.77
CA VAL A 78 2.63 -3.42 3.33
C VAL A 78 4.08 -3.03 3.06
N ARG A 79 4.58 -1.92 3.65
CA ARG A 79 5.99 -1.51 3.52
C ARG A 79 6.95 -2.62 3.94
N ARG A 80 6.69 -3.22 5.10
CA ARG A 80 7.52 -4.29 5.66
C ARG A 80 7.53 -5.51 4.74
N ILE A 81 6.36 -6.00 4.33
CA ILE A 81 6.26 -7.20 3.49
C ILE A 81 6.84 -6.95 2.08
N THR A 82 6.67 -5.75 1.51
CA THR A 82 7.36 -5.36 0.26
C THR A 82 8.88 -5.43 0.42
N ALA A 83 9.44 -4.88 1.49
CA ALA A 83 10.88 -4.92 1.74
C ALA A 83 11.39 -6.36 1.95
N GLU A 84 10.63 -7.19 2.69
CA GLU A 84 10.92 -8.61 2.87
C GLU A 84 10.92 -9.37 1.54
N PHE A 85 9.93 -9.13 0.68
CA PHE A 85 9.84 -9.75 -0.65
C PHE A 85 11.03 -9.35 -1.53
N ILE A 86 11.33 -8.06 -1.66
CA ILE A 86 12.48 -7.57 -2.44
C ILE A 86 13.79 -8.16 -1.90
N THR A 87 13.95 -8.21 -0.58
CA THR A 87 15.13 -8.81 0.06
C THR A 87 15.23 -10.31 -0.26
N ALA A 88 14.12 -11.04 -0.24
CA ALA A 88 14.09 -12.45 -0.60
C ALA A 88 14.50 -12.67 -2.07
N CYS A 89 14.04 -11.81 -2.98
CA CYS A 89 14.47 -11.82 -4.39
C CYS A 89 16.00 -11.68 -4.51
N TYR A 90 16.59 -10.69 -3.83
CA TYR A 90 18.04 -10.51 -3.86
C TYR A 90 18.79 -11.66 -3.18
N LYS A 91 18.31 -12.21 -2.07
CA LYS A 91 18.92 -13.39 -1.44
C LYS A 91 18.96 -14.57 -2.41
N PHE A 92 17.87 -14.81 -3.13
CA PHE A 92 17.83 -15.85 -4.15
C PHE A 92 18.84 -15.60 -5.28
N ILE A 93 18.86 -14.39 -5.85
CA ILE A 93 19.78 -13.98 -6.93
C ILE A 93 21.26 -14.17 -6.54
N HIS A 94 21.59 -13.96 -5.26
CA HIS A 94 22.95 -14.11 -4.73
C HIS A 94 23.24 -15.49 -4.14
N SER A 95 22.33 -16.46 -4.25
CA SER A 95 22.57 -17.84 -3.80
C SER A 95 23.70 -18.47 -4.62
N ASP A 96 24.39 -19.44 -4.04
CA ASP A 96 25.37 -20.23 -4.78
C ASP A 96 24.68 -20.99 -5.93
N ALA A 97 25.20 -20.84 -7.14
CA ALA A 97 24.66 -21.43 -8.37
C ALA A 97 24.73 -22.98 -8.38
N GLU A 98 25.61 -23.55 -7.56
CA GLU A 98 25.78 -25.00 -7.40
C GLU A 98 25.01 -25.55 -6.19
N ASN A 99 24.52 -24.69 -5.30
CA ASN A 99 23.75 -25.10 -4.11
C ASN A 99 22.24 -25.10 -4.37
N GLN A 100 21.73 -26.17 -4.99
CA GLN A 100 20.30 -26.31 -5.28
C GLN A 100 19.41 -26.25 -4.04
N ASN A 101 19.88 -26.76 -2.89
CA ASN A 101 19.11 -26.73 -1.64
C ASN A 101 18.90 -25.29 -1.15
N GLU A 102 19.94 -24.46 -1.22
CA GLU A 102 19.83 -23.03 -0.89
C GLU A 102 18.89 -22.31 -1.86
N GLN A 103 19.01 -22.57 -3.17
CA GLN A 103 18.14 -21.99 -4.19
C GLN A 103 16.67 -22.32 -3.94
N ASN A 104 16.36 -23.60 -3.68
CA ASN A 104 14.99 -24.05 -3.40
C ASN A 104 14.43 -23.38 -2.14
N ARG A 105 15.21 -23.34 -1.05
CA ARG A 105 14.80 -22.69 0.20
C ARG A 105 14.54 -21.19 0.02
N ASN A 106 15.40 -20.50 -0.74
CA ASN A 106 15.23 -19.08 -1.01
C ASN A 106 14.04 -18.82 -1.94
N LEU A 107 13.76 -19.72 -2.89
CA LEU A 107 12.58 -19.63 -3.76
C LEU A 107 11.27 -19.87 -3.00
N GLU A 108 11.25 -20.82 -2.05
CA GLU A 108 10.12 -21.03 -1.13
C GLU A 108 9.85 -19.78 -0.28
N LEU A 109 10.90 -19.15 0.23
CA LEU A 109 10.78 -17.88 0.97
C LEU A 109 10.19 -16.78 0.08
N ILE A 110 10.62 -16.67 -1.18
CA ILE A 110 10.03 -15.72 -2.14
C ILE A 110 8.54 -16.01 -2.34
N GLN A 111 8.16 -17.28 -2.50
CA GLN A 111 6.75 -17.69 -2.67
C GLN A 111 5.92 -17.32 -1.43
N GLU A 112 6.44 -17.53 -0.22
CA GLU A 112 5.77 -17.11 1.02
C GLU A 112 5.54 -15.60 1.04
N LYS A 113 6.60 -14.80 0.81
CA LYS A 113 6.52 -13.33 0.85
C LYS A 113 5.66 -12.77 -0.28
N LYS A 114 5.70 -13.39 -1.45
CA LYS A 114 4.81 -13.10 -2.58
C LYS A 114 3.35 -13.26 -2.17
N SER A 115 2.99 -14.43 -1.63
CA SER A 115 1.61 -14.71 -1.23
C SER A 115 1.13 -13.72 -0.19
N LEU A 116 1.95 -13.45 0.83
CA LEU A 116 1.62 -12.45 1.86
C LEU A 116 1.44 -11.04 1.27
N LEU A 117 2.32 -10.63 0.35
CA LEU A 117 2.23 -9.31 -0.28
C LEU A 117 0.95 -9.16 -1.10
N ILE A 118 0.61 -10.17 -1.91
CA ILE A 118 -0.59 -10.17 -2.74
C ILE A 118 -1.86 -10.06 -1.90
N LEU A 119 -1.92 -10.65 -0.70
CA LEU A 119 -3.09 -10.57 0.18
C LEU A 119 -3.46 -9.14 0.60
N TYR A 120 -2.53 -8.19 0.53
CA TYR A 120 -2.82 -6.78 0.81
C TYR A 120 -3.50 -6.05 -0.36
N PHE A 121 -3.45 -6.61 -1.58
CA PHE A 121 -3.99 -6.01 -2.79
C PHE A 121 -5.26 -6.74 -3.22
N GLY A 122 -6.40 -6.30 -2.71
CA GLY A 122 -7.71 -6.77 -3.18
C GLY A 122 -7.99 -6.33 -4.62
N PRO A 123 -8.95 -6.97 -5.30
CA PRO A 123 -9.29 -6.64 -6.69
C PRO A 123 -9.72 -5.18 -6.82
N ASP A 124 -9.34 -4.56 -7.93
CA ASP A 124 -9.68 -3.17 -8.20
C ASP A 124 -11.18 -2.97 -8.46
N GLY A 125 -11.75 -1.90 -7.92
CA GLY A 125 -13.14 -1.51 -8.16
C GLY A 125 -13.39 -0.97 -9.58
N THR A 126 -14.67 -0.84 -9.96
CA THR A 126 -15.12 -0.44 -11.31
C THR A 126 -15.10 1.08 -11.57
N GLY A 127 -14.40 1.87 -10.75
CA GLY A 127 -14.47 3.34 -10.78
C GLY A 127 -13.80 4.02 -11.97
N GLU A 128 -14.23 5.25 -12.25
CA GLU A 128 -13.60 6.18 -13.19
C GLU A 128 -12.31 6.81 -12.60
N ASN A 129 -11.48 7.41 -13.47
CA ASN A 129 -10.15 7.97 -13.16
C ASN A 129 -9.13 6.92 -12.70
N LYS A 130 -8.97 5.86 -13.51
CA LYS A 130 -7.95 4.82 -13.32
C LYS A 130 -6.55 5.39 -13.53
N ALA A 131 -5.58 4.85 -12.81
CA ALA A 131 -4.16 5.12 -13.04
C ALA A 131 -3.78 4.80 -14.48
N LYS A 132 -2.92 5.63 -15.09
CA LYS A 132 -2.41 5.38 -16.45
C LYS A 132 -1.44 4.21 -16.48
N ASP A 133 -0.64 4.09 -15.43
CA ASP A 133 0.36 3.04 -15.23
C ASP A 133 0.63 2.82 -13.74
N ILE A 134 1.46 1.83 -13.43
CA ILE A 134 1.76 1.42 -12.05
C ILE A 134 2.47 2.53 -11.24
N CYS A 135 3.16 3.47 -11.90
CA CYS A 135 3.88 4.59 -11.32
C CYS A 135 3.09 5.92 -11.38
N ASP A 136 1.80 5.90 -11.73
CA ASP A 136 0.96 7.10 -11.74
C ASP A 136 0.99 7.81 -10.36
N THR A 137 1.41 9.06 -10.30
CA THR A 137 1.58 9.76 -9.01
C THR A 137 0.29 10.36 -8.45
N MET A 138 -0.82 10.27 -9.18
CA MET A 138 -2.07 10.97 -8.87
C MET A 138 -3.10 10.06 -8.19
N THR A 139 -3.15 8.77 -8.52
CA THR A 139 -4.20 7.86 -8.02
C THR A 139 -3.70 6.42 -7.90
N ASN A 140 -4.27 5.68 -6.95
CA ASN A 140 -4.06 4.23 -6.80
C ASN A 140 -5.15 3.38 -7.45
N LYS A 141 -6.20 3.99 -8.01
CA LYS A 141 -7.27 3.24 -8.69
C LYS A 141 -6.71 2.41 -9.84
N ALA A 142 -7.07 1.12 -9.91
CA ALA A 142 -6.61 0.16 -10.92
C ALA A 142 -5.15 -0.33 -10.75
N LYS A 143 -4.45 0.07 -9.68
CA LYS A 143 -3.05 -0.34 -9.47
C LYS A 143 -2.89 -1.65 -8.75
N ASN A 144 -3.89 -2.13 -8.01
CA ASN A 144 -3.77 -3.38 -7.27
C ASN A 144 -3.48 -4.54 -8.22
N GLU A 145 -4.25 -4.64 -9.32
CA GLU A 145 -4.05 -5.65 -10.36
C GLU A 145 -2.70 -5.50 -11.07
N MET A 146 -2.24 -4.26 -11.31
CA MET A 146 -0.93 -4.00 -11.92
C MET A 146 0.22 -4.47 -11.02
N ILE A 147 0.13 -4.20 -9.72
CA ILE A 147 1.10 -4.63 -8.71
C ILE A 147 1.12 -6.15 -8.61
N VAL A 148 -0.05 -6.79 -8.50
CA VAL A 148 -0.16 -8.25 -8.44
C VAL A 148 0.42 -8.90 -9.71
N THR A 149 0.14 -8.34 -10.89
CA THR A 149 0.69 -8.80 -12.17
C THR A 149 2.22 -8.70 -12.18
N LEU A 150 2.78 -7.57 -11.73
CA LEU A 150 4.22 -7.37 -11.66
C LEU A 150 4.90 -8.33 -10.68
N ILE A 151 4.31 -8.54 -9.49
CA ILE A 151 4.81 -9.51 -8.50
C ILE A 151 4.82 -10.93 -9.07
N ASN A 152 3.76 -11.34 -9.77
CA ASN A 152 3.70 -12.64 -10.42
C ASN A 152 4.75 -12.78 -11.52
N LYS A 153 4.90 -11.76 -12.37
CA LYS A 153 5.93 -11.73 -13.42
C LYS A 153 7.33 -11.87 -12.84
N LEU A 154 7.63 -11.14 -11.76
CA LEU A 154 8.91 -11.24 -11.05
C LEU A 154 9.18 -12.66 -10.56
N PHE A 155 8.17 -13.31 -9.98
CA PHE A 155 8.32 -14.68 -9.52
C PHE A 155 8.64 -15.66 -10.65
N GLU A 156 7.98 -15.55 -11.80
CA GLU A 156 8.31 -16.38 -12.97
C GLU A 156 9.72 -16.10 -13.49
N GLN A 157 10.15 -14.84 -13.55
CA GLN A 157 11.51 -14.47 -13.94
C GLN A 157 12.56 -15.03 -12.96
N LEU A 158 12.27 -15.04 -11.66
CA LEU A 158 13.18 -15.61 -10.64
C LEU A 158 13.35 -17.11 -10.82
N LYS A 159 12.29 -17.87 -11.13
CA LYS A 159 12.41 -19.31 -11.41
C LYS A 159 13.37 -19.61 -12.57
N LEU A 160 13.44 -18.73 -13.55
CA LEU A 160 14.29 -18.89 -14.74
C LEU A 160 15.70 -18.31 -14.56
N TYR A 161 15.96 -17.54 -13.50
CA TYR A 161 17.19 -16.76 -13.34
C TYR A 161 18.46 -17.61 -13.46
N PHE A 162 18.57 -18.72 -12.71
CA PHE A 162 19.77 -19.55 -12.74
C PHE A 162 19.94 -20.29 -14.07
N SER A 163 18.85 -20.68 -14.74
CA SER A 163 18.95 -21.27 -16.09
C SER A 163 19.42 -20.25 -17.12
N GLU A 164 18.94 -19.00 -17.04
CA GLU A 164 19.38 -17.92 -17.92
C GLU A 164 20.85 -17.57 -17.70
N LYS A 165 21.29 -17.55 -16.44
CA LYS A 165 22.70 -17.31 -16.09
C LYS A 165 23.59 -18.43 -16.62
N LYS A 166 23.21 -19.69 -16.43
CA LYS A 166 23.94 -20.86 -16.97
C LYS A 166 23.97 -20.86 -18.50
N ALA A 167 22.88 -20.48 -19.16
CA ALA A 167 22.84 -20.35 -20.61
C ALA A 167 23.79 -19.25 -21.11
N TYR A 168 23.81 -18.09 -20.44
CA TYR A 168 24.74 -17.01 -20.75
C TYR A 168 26.21 -17.44 -20.58
N ASP A 169 26.55 -18.05 -19.43
CA ASP A 169 27.91 -18.48 -19.12
C ASP A 169 28.39 -19.56 -20.11
N ARG A 170 27.54 -20.55 -20.42
CA ARG A 170 27.85 -21.58 -21.44
C ARG A 170 28.09 -20.97 -22.82
N SER A 171 27.21 -20.09 -23.28
CA SER A 171 27.41 -19.43 -24.58
C SER A 171 28.67 -18.57 -24.60
N ARG A 172 29.09 -17.99 -23.46
CA ARG A 172 30.36 -17.28 -23.35
C ARG A 172 31.56 -18.22 -23.47
N GLU A 173 31.51 -19.38 -22.82
CA GLU A 173 32.56 -20.39 -22.90
C GLU A 173 32.70 -20.97 -24.32
N GLU A 174 31.57 -21.28 -24.98
CA GLU A 174 31.56 -21.75 -26.38
C GLU A 174 32.15 -20.71 -27.35
N LEU A 175 31.87 -19.42 -27.14
CA LEU A 175 32.51 -18.34 -27.92
C LEU A 175 34.02 -18.26 -27.67
N ALA A 176 34.45 -18.39 -26.41
CA ALA A 176 35.86 -18.34 -26.05
C ALA A 176 36.65 -19.52 -26.66
N GLN A 177 36.04 -20.70 -26.75
CA GLN A 177 36.64 -21.85 -27.41
C GLN A 177 36.98 -21.56 -28.87
N CYS A 178 36.09 -20.90 -29.63
CA CYS A 178 36.40 -20.60 -31.02
C CYS A 178 37.59 -19.65 -31.17
N SER A 179 37.64 -18.59 -30.35
CA SER A 179 38.78 -17.66 -30.34
C SER A 179 40.08 -18.32 -29.88
N ALA A 180 40.03 -19.34 -29.02
CA ALA A 180 41.20 -20.09 -28.59
C ALA A 180 41.75 -21.02 -29.69
N CYS A 181 40.91 -21.42 -30.64
CA CYS A 181 41.28 -22.31 -31.74
C CYS A 181 41.90 -21.57 -32.93
N GLU A 182 41.78 -20.23 -33.00
CA GLU A 182 42.30 -19.41 -34.11
C GLU A 182 43.82 -19.17 -33.94
N ASN A 183 44.62 -19.76 -34.82
CA ASN A 183 46.05 -19.50 -34.89
C ASN A 183 46.30 -18.19 -35.65
N THR A 184 46.88 -17.20 -34.95
CA THR A 184 47.10 -15.85 -35.50
C THR A 184 48.41 -15.71 -36.27
N GLU A 185 49.30 -16.71 -36.24
CA GLU A 185 50.60 -16.66 -36.92
C GLU A 185 50.54 -17.03 -38.41
N HIS A 186 49.53 -17.80 -38.83
CA HIS A 186 49.35 -18.26 -40.21
C HIS A 186 47.85 -18.21 -40.58
N GLU A 187 47.47 -17.42 -41.59
CA GLU A 187 46.14 -17.31 -42.22
C GLU A 187 44.96 -17.99 -41.47
N ARG A 188 44.39 -17.43 -40.38
CA ARG A 188 43.20 -17.96 -39.66
C ARG A 188 43.02 -19.50 -39.74
N ILE A 189 44.07 -20.25 -39.38
CA ILE A 189 43.99 -21.70 -39.31
C ILE A 189 43.41 -22.08 -37.95
N TYR A 190 42.43 -22.99 -37.94
CA TYR A 190 41.82 -23.48 -36.70
C TYR A 190 42.39 -24.86 -36.34
N ASP A 191 43.12 -24.94 -35.23
CA ASP A 191 43.89 -26.14 -34.85
C ASP A 191 43.11 -27.12 -33.95
N CYS A 192 41.88 -26.76 -33.56
CA CYS A 192 41.02 -27.61 -32.74
C CYS A 192 40.26 -28.63 -33.59
N VAL A 193 40.25 -29.89 -33.13
CA VAL A 193 39.43 -30.96 -33.69
C VAL A 193 37.96 -30.75 -33.28
N LYS A 194 37.07 -30.65 -34.26
CA LYS A 194 35.62 -30.53 -34.09
C LYS A 194 34.97 -31.90 -33.83
N TYR A 195 35.33 -32.90 -34.63
CA TYR A 195 34.94 -34.30 -34.43
C TYR A 195 35.86 -35.24 -35.21
N GLN A 196 35.88 -36.51 -34.83
CA GLN A 196 36.57 -37.57 -35.55
C GLN A 196 35.58 -38.35 -36.43
N TYR A 197 35.96 -38.55 -37.70
CA TYR A 197 35.21 -39.39 -38.63
C TYR A 197 36.17 -40.41 -39.25
N GLU A 198 35.89 -41.70 -39.05
CA GLU A 198 36.71 -42.81 -39.56
C GLU A 198 38.21 -42.70 -39.22
N GLY A 199 38.54 -42.12 -38.06
CA GLY A 199 39.93 -41.93 -37.60
C GLY A 199 40.64 -40.70 -38.15
N VAL A 200 39.92 -39.83 -38.87
CA VAL A 200 40.42 -38.53 -39.36
C VAL A 200 39.86 -37.41 -38.48
N ASP A 201 40.75 -36.53 -38.03
CA ASP A 201 40.38 -35.31 -37.31
C ASP A 201 39.80 -34.29 -38.29
N ILE A 202 38.54 -33.90 -38.08
CA ILE A 202 37.90 -32.78 -38.78
C ILE A 202 38.06 -31.56 -37.90
N ASN A 203 38.84 -30.58 -38.34
CA ASN A 203 39.06 -29.35 -37.59
C ASN A 203 37.91 -28.34 -37.76
N PHE A 204 37.86 -27.37 -36.86
CA PHE A 204 37.01 -26.19 -37.03
C PHE A 204 37.35 -25.44 -38.32
N THR A 205 36.36 -24.79 -38.91
CA THR A 205 36.54 -23.87 -40.04
C THR A 205 36.16 -22.44 -39.64
N GLU A 206 36.57 -21.44 -40.44
CA GLU A 206 36.12 -20.05 -40.23
C GLU A 206 34.59 -19.93 -40.30
N SER A 207 33.94 -20.71 -41.18
CA SER A 207 32.48 -20.73 -41.29
C SER A 207 31.82 -21.31 -40.04
N ASP A 208 32.39 -22.39 -39.48
CA ASP A 208 31.91 -22.97 -38.21
C ASP A 208 32.03 -21.96 -37.07
N CYS A 209 33.15 -21.23 -37.02
CA CYS A 209 33.36 -20.19 -36.01
C CYS A 209 32.33 -19.06 -36.13
N LYS A 210 32.12 -18.55 -37.35
CA LYS A 210 31.13 -17.48 -37.60
C LYS A 210 29.72 -17.91 -37.22
N GLN A 211 29.33 -19.13 -37.57
CA GLN A 211 28.02 -19.66 -37.19
C GLN A 211 27.87 -19.77 -35.67
N LEU A 212 28.88 -20.35 -34.99
CA LEU A 212 28.88 -20.42 -33.52
C LEU A 212 28.85 -19.03 -32.88
N GLN A 213 29.56 -18.06 -33.47
CA GLN A 213 29.54 -16.67 -33.02
C GLN A 213 28.14 -16.07 -33.10
N GLU A 214 27.49 -16.13 -34.26
CA GLU A 214 26.16 -15.59 -34.46
C GLU A 214 25.12 -16.24 -33.53
N GLU A 215 25.13 -17.58 -33.43
CA GLU A 215 24.21 -18.33 -32.58
C GLU A 215 24.41 -18.01 -31.10
N ASN A 216 25.64 -18.03 -30.60
CA ASN A 216 25.92 -17.79 -29.19
C ASN A 216 25.80 -16.32 -28.80
N GLN A 217 26.12 -15.37 -29.67
CA GLN A 217 25.83 -13.95 -29.43
C GLN A 217 24.32 -13.71 -29.29
N LYS A 218 23.50 -14.36 -30.13
CA LYS A 218 22.04 -14.27 -30.03
C LYS A 218 21.53 -14.86 -28.69
N LYS A 219 22.03 -16.02 -28.28
CA LYS A 219 21.68 -16.64 -26.98
C LYS A 219 22.08 -15.74 -25.81
N GLN A 220 23.31 -15.22 -25.81
CA GLN A 220 23.78 -14.29 -24.79
C GLN A 220 22.91 -13.04 -24.70
N LYS A 221 22.54 -12.46 -25.84
CA LYS A 221 21.67 -11.29 -25.87
C LYS A 221 20.33 -11.58 -25.21
N ILE A 222 19.69 -12.69 -25.55
CA ILE A 222 18.38 -13.08 -24.98
C ILE A 222 18.50 -13.30 -23.46
N SER A 223 19.48 -14.07 -23.00
CA SER A 223 19.66 -14.32 -21.56
C SER A 223 19.99 -13.04 -20.79
N MET A 224 20.81 -12.16 -21.36
CA MET A 224 21.12 -10.86 -20.77
C MET A 224 19.88 -9.95 -20.71
N GLU A 225 19.05 -9.93 -21.76
CA GLU A 225 17.78 -9.19 -21.77
C GLU A 225 16.82 -9.72 -20.70
N ASN A 226 16.71 -11.04 -20.53
CA ASN A 226 15.87 -11.66 -19.50
C ASN A 226 16.36 -11.33 -18.09
N ILE A 227 17.67 -11.43 -17.84
CA ILE A 227 18.30 -11.08 -16.55
C ILE A 227 18.11 -9.59 -16.26
N LYS A 228 18.35 -8.71 -17.25
CA LYS A 228 18.15 -7.28 -17.10
C LYS A 228 16.69 -6.95 -16.80
N ALA A 229 15.75 -7.55 -17.53
CA ALA A 229 14.33 -7.35 -17.31
C ALA A 229 13.87 -7.75 -15.90
N LEU A 230 14.50 -8.76 -15.28
CA LEU A 230 14.25 -9.10 -13.87
C LEU A 230 14.65 -7.93 -12.95
N PHE A 231 15.87 -7.41 -13.07
CA PHE A 231 16.33 -6.29 -12.25
C PHE A 231 15.51 -5.01 -12.49
N ASP A 232 15.17 -4.72 -13.74
CA ASP A 232 14.33 -3.57 -14.10
C ASP A 232 12.93 -3.69 -13.47
N ASN A 233 12.34 -4.90 -13.45
CA ASN A 233 11.05 -5.13 -12.78
C ASN A 233 11.14 -5.04 -11.24
N ILE A 234 12.27 -5.44 -10.63
CA ILE A 234 12.48 -5.27 -9.18
C ILE A 234 12.52 -3.77 -8.83
N ASN A 235 13.23 -2.98 -9.63
CA ASN A 235 13.28 -1.53 -9.50
C ASN A 235 11.91 -0.89 -9.73
N LEU A 236 11.18 -1.35 -10.74
CA LEU A 236 9.82 -0.89 -11.03
C LEU A 236 8.87 -1.16 -9.86
N LEU A 237 8.92 -2.36 -9.26
CA LEU A 237 8.11 -2.69 -8.08
C LEU A 237 8.45 -1.78 -6.91
N THR A 238 9.75 -1.54 -6.68
CA THR A 238 10.22 -0.65 -5.61
C THR A 238 9.64 0.75 -5.77
N GLU A 239 9.71 1.30 -6.98
CA GLU A 239 9.20 2.64 -7.28
C GLU A 239 7.68 2.71 -7.23
N ALA A 240 6.99 1.72 -7.80
CA ALA A 240 5.54 1.59 -7.72
C ALA A 240 5.05 1.57 -6.26
N MET A 241 5.68 0.78 -5.41
CA MET A 241 5.32 0.69 -3.99
C MET A 241 5.61 1.99 -3.24
N ARG A 242 6.72 2.67 -3.55
CA ARG A 242 7.04 3.99 -2.98
C ARG A 242 5.93 5.00 -3.28
N ILE A 243 5.50 5.07 -4.53
CA ILE A 243 4.44 5.99 -4.98
C ILE A 243 3.09 5.59 -4.38
N TYR A 244 2.71 4.32 -4.52
CA TYR A 244 1.43 3.79 -4.04
C TYR A 244 1.23 4.11 -2.56
N LEU A 245 2.23 3.79 -1.73
CA LEU A 245 2.16 3.99 -0.29
C LEU A 245 2.27 5.47 0.12
N LYS A 246 2.85 6.32 -0.75
CA LYS A 246 2.85 7.77 -0.54
C LYS A 246 1.46 8.35 -0.77
N ILE A 247 0.74 7.90 -1.80
CA ILE A 247 -0.66 8.27 -2.05
C ILE A 247 -1.52 7.85 -0.84
N GLU A 248 -1.39 6.61 -0.38
CA GLU A 248 -2.15 6.12 0.77
C GLU A 248 -1.88 6.88 2.05
N TRP A 249 -0.61 7.21 2.29
CA TRP A 249 -0.20 8.04 3.42
C TRP A 249 -0.81 9.44 3.37
N ASN A 250 -0.88 10.05 2.18
CA ASN A 250 -1.47 11.37 2.00
C ASN A 250 -3.00 11.32 2.20
N CYS A 251 -3.69 10.30 1.69
CA CYS A 251 -5.12 10.08 1.95
C CYS A 251 -5.39 9.99 3.46
N THR A 252 -4.60 9.16 4.14
CA THR A 252 -4.66 8.94 5.60
C THR A 252 -4.46 10.24 6.37
N LYS A 253 -3.49 11.09 5.99
CA LYS A 253 -3.27 12.40 6.62
C LYS A 253 -4.42 13.37 6.41
N SER A 254 -5.01 13.36 5.22
CA SER A 254 -6.11 14.28 4.88
C SER A 254 -7.46 13.89 5.49
N ARG A 255 -7.55 12.77 6.21
CA ARG A 255 -8.80 12.14 6.70
C ARG A 255 -9.86 11.97 5.60
N ARG A 256 -9.43 11.89 4.34
CA ARG A 256 -10.31 11.58 3.23
C ARG A 256 -10.49 10.07 3.21
N SER A 257 -11.69 9.63 3.53
CA SER A 257 -12.19 8.27 3.26
C SER A 257 -12.35 8.06 1.76
#